data_AF-A0A0F9FFK2-F1
#
_entry.id   AF-A0A0F9FFK2-F1
#
_cell.length_a   1.000
_cell.length_b   1.000
_cell.length_c   1.000
_cell.angle_alpha   90.00
_cell.angle_beta   90.00
_cell.angle_gamma   90.00
#
_symmetry.space_group_name_H-M   'P 1'
#
loop_
_entity.id
_entity.type
_entity.pdbx_description
1 polymer ?
#
loop_
_entity_poly.entity_id
_entity_poly.type
_entity_poly.pdbx_seq_one_letter_code
_entity_poly.pdbx_strand_id
1 'polypeptide(L)'
;MSAREGSDTATLERAIGYSFSKPELILEALTHKSYYYENRGVSRAHNERLEFLGDSVLGLSVSSYLFRHGVFMSEAMMSKVK
;
A
#
# COMPACT_ATOMS: atom_id res chain seq x y z
N MET A 1 -2.25 8.09 -25.15
CA MET A 1 -1.92 7.89 -23.72
C MET A 1 -1.10 9.08 -23.29
N SER A 2 -1.74 9.99 -22.57
CA SER A 2 -1.35 11.39 -22.42
C SER A 2 -0.26 11.55 -21.35
N ALA A 3 0.71 12.42 -21.61
CA ALA A 3 1.94 12.65 -20.86
C ALA A 3 1.78 13.20 -19.41
N ARG A 4 0.60 13.05 -18.79
CA ARG A 4 0.29 13.56 -17.44
C ARG A 4 0.39 12.52 -16.32
N GLU A 5 0.15 11.24 -16.60
CA GLU A 5 0.15 10.19 -15.55
C GLU A 5 1.56 9.88 -14.99
N GLY A 6 2.63 10.10 -15.77
CA GLY A 6 4.00 9.86 -15.31
C GLY A 6 4.57 10.92 -14.36
N SER A 7 3.91 12.08 -14.23
CA SER A 7 4.38 13.20 -13.40
C SER A 7 4.00 13.04 -11.93
N ASP A 8 2.81 12.53 -11.66
CA ASP A 8 2.25 12.48 -10.31
C ASP A 8 2.77 11.27 -9.52
N THR A 9 2.92 10.12 -10.17
CA THR A 9 3.52 8.92 -9.56
C THR A 9 4.98 9.16 -9.16
N ALA A 10 5.77 9.80 -10.03
CA ALA A 10 7.16 10.14 -9.75
C ALA A 10 7.30 11.08 -8.54
N THR A 11 6.32 11.97 -8.32
CA THR A 11 6.29 12.84 -7.14
C THR A 11 6.03 12.05 -5.86
N LEU A 12 5.07 11.12 -5.90
CA LEU A 12 4.79 10.24 -4.78
C LEU A 12 5.99 9.33 -4.45
N GLU A 13 6.60 8.70 -5.45
CA GLU A 13 7.79 7.84 -5.27
C GLU A 13 8.93 8.57 -4.57
N ARG A 14 9.19 9.83 -4.96
CA ARG A 14 10.18 10.68 -4.28
C ARG A 14 9.77 10.98 -2.84
N ALA A 15 8.49 11.27 -2.58
CA ALA A 15 8.00 11.58 -1.25
C ALA A 15 8.10 10.41 -0.28
N ILE A 16 7.89 9.17 -0.74
CA ILE A 16 7.99 7.96 0.08
C ILE A 16 9.39 7.33 0.06
N GLY A 17 10.32 7.87 -0.74
CA GLY A 17 11.69 7.36 -0.87
C GLY A 17 11.76 5.96 -1.47
N TYR A 18 10.78 5.57 -2.29
CA TYR A 18 10.69 4.24 -2.89
C TYR A 18 10.30 4.34 -4.36
N SER A 19 11.09 3.71 -5.23
CA SER A 19 10.80 3.59 -6.67
C SER A 19 10.28 2.19 -6.96
N PHE A 20 9.11 2.11 -7.58
CA PHE A 20 8.50 0.83 -7.94
C PHE A 20 9.24 0.23 -9.14
N SER A 21 9.75 -0.98 -8.98
CA SER A 21 10.33 -1.75 -10.11
C SER A 21 9.30 -2.07 -11.21
N LYS A 22 8.01 -2.02 -10.84
CA LYS A 22 6.85 -2.29 -11.69
C LYS A 22 5.89 -1.10 -11.59
N PRO A 23 5.92 -0.13 -12.53
CA PRO A 23 5.08 1.06 -12.49
C PRO A 23 3.57 0.76 -12.43
N GLU A 24 3.14 -0.41 -12.92
CA GLU A 24 1.75 -0.86 -12.82
C GLU A 24 1.27 -1.01 -11.37
N LEU A 25 2.15 -1.31 -10.41
CA LEU A 25 1.77 -1.50 -9.01
C LEU A 25 1.38 -0.20 -8.33
N ILE A 26 2.10 0.91 -8.59
CA ILE A 26 1.74 2.21 -8.02
C ILE A 26 0.44 2.74 -8.64
N LEU A 27 0.22 2.48 -9.93
CA LEU A 27 -1.04 2.84 -10.60
C LEU A 27 -2.22 2.04 -10.04
N GLU A 28 -2.07 0.73 -9.85
CA GLU A 28 -3.11 -0.12 -9.23
C GLU A 28 -3.39 0.31 -7.79
N ALA A 29 -2.35 0.56 -7.00
CA ALA A 29 -2.48 1.00 -5.60
C ALA A 29 -3.21 2.35 -5.47
N LEU A 30 -3.02 3.26 -6.42
CA LEU A 30 -3.69 4.56 -6.47
C LEU A 30 -5.06 4.53 -7.15
N THR A 31 -5.47 3.40 -7.72
CA THR A 31 -6.78 3.26 -8.37
C THR A 31 -7.83 2.78 -7.39
N HIS A 32 -8.68 3.70 -6.92
CA HIS A 32 -9.86 3.35 -6.13
C HIS A 32 -10.92 2.64 -6.99
N LYS A 33 -11.70 1.74 -6.38
CA LYS A 33 -12.72 0.94 -7.08
C LYS A 33 -13.78 1.78 -7.80
N SER A 34 -14.21 2.90 -7.23
CA SER A 34 -15.21 3.78 -7.89
C SER A 34 -14.67 4.31 -9.22
N TYR A 35 -13.45 4.82 -9.20
CA TYR A 35 -12.77 5.31 -10.39
C TYR A 35 -12.61 4.21 -11.46
N TYR A 36 -12.24 3.00 -11.05
CA TYR A 36 -12.14 1.84 -11.94
C TYR A 36 -13.47 1.49 -12.61
N TYR A 37 -14.57 1.47 -11.84
CA TYR A 37 -15.89 1.11 -12.39
C TYR A 37 -16.50 2.20 -13.26
N GLU A 38 -16.20 3.48 -12.99
CA GLU A 38 -16.64 4.63 -13.78
C GLU A 38 -15.83 4.80 -15.07
N ASN A 39 -14.54 4.42 -15.06
CA ASN A 39 -13.60 4.63 -16.17
C ASN A 39 -13.07 3.30 -16.71
N ARG A 40 -14.00 2.41 -17.08
CA ARG A 40 -13.64 1.08 -17.62
C ARG A 40 -12.73 1.22 -18.83
N GLY A 41 -11.55 0.58 -18.76
CA GLY A 41 -10.53 0.60 -19.81
C GLY A 41 -9.33 1.50 -19.53
N VAL A 42 -9.37 2.35 -18.50
CA VAL A 42 -8.22 3.19 -18.08
C VAL A 42 -7.23 2.42 -17.22
N SER A 43 -7.73 1.68 -16.22
CA SER A 43 -6.91 0.79 -15.40
C SER A 43 -7.32 -0.67 -15.58
N ARG A 44 -6.35 -1.58 -15.43
CA ARG A 44 -6.56 -3.04 -15.50
C ARG A 44 -7.00 -3.64 -14.17
N ALA A 45 -6.80 -2.92 -13.06
CA ALA A 45 -7.12 -3.37 -11.71
C ALA A 45 -7.36 -2.17 -10.77
N HIS A 46 -7.90 -2.45 -9.59
CA HIS A 46 -8.07 -1.48 -8.51
C HIS A 46 -7.45 -2.01 -7.21
N ASN A 47 -7.25 -1.11 -6.27
CA ASN A 47 -6.41 -1.32 -5.09
C ASN A 47 -6.88 -2.40 -4.09
N GLU A 48 -8.16 -2.82 -4.05
CA GLU A 48 -8.67 -3.75 -3.03
C GLU A 48 -7.84 -5.03 -2.82
N ARG A 49 -7.26 -5.63 -3.88
CA ARG A 49 -6.40 -6.82 -3.73
C ARG A 49 -5.05 -6.50 -3.10
N LEU A 50 -4.48 -5.35 -3.44
CA LEU A 50 -3.24 -4.85 -2.84
C LEU A 50 -3.48 -4.40 -1.40
N GLU A 51 -4.63 -3.81 -1.11
CA GLU A 51 -5.07 -3.43 0.24
C GLU A 51 -5.18 -4.66 1.15
N PHE A 52 -5.87 -5.70 0.69
CA PHE A 52 -5.99 -6.96 1.42
C PHE A 52 -4.63 -7.57 1.78
N LEU A 53 -3.70 -7.60 0.81
CA LEU A 53 -2.34 -8.07 1.05
C LEU A 53 -1.56 -7.14 1.99
N GLY A 54 -1.68 -5.84 1.77
CA GLY A 54 -0.98 -4.79 2.52
C GLY A 54 -1.34 -4.79 4.00
N ASP A 55 -2.61 -5.01 4.34
CA ASP A 55 -3.08 -5.11 5.73
C ASP A 55 -2.38 -6.27 6.48
N SER A 56 -2.30 -7.44 5.84
CA SER A 56 -1.60 -8.60 6.42
C SER A 56 -0.08 -8.34 6.57
N VAL A 57 0.55 -7.71 5.58
CA VAL A 57 1.99 -7.38 5.61
C VAL A 57 2.30 -6.35 6.69
N LEU A 58 1.48 -5.30 6.81
CA LEU A 58 1.63 -4.29 7.86
C LEU A 58 1.40 -4.91 9.24
N GLY A 59 0.35 -5.70 9.38
CA GLY A 59 0.03 -6.42 10.61
C GLY A 59 1.19 -7.32 11.08
N LEU A 60 1.80 -8.09 10.16
CA LEU A 60 2.98 -8.90 10.48
C LEU A 60 4.17 -8.01 10.87
N SER A 61 4.44 -6.94 10.12
CA SER A 61 5.58 -6.04 10.37
C SER A 61 5.51 -5.40 11.76
N VAL A 62 4.33 -4.87 12.12
CA VAL A 62 4.08 -4.29 13.46
C VAL A 62 4.18 -5.35 14.54
N SER A 63 3.52 -6.50 14.36
CA SER A 63 3.58 -7.59 15.35
C SER A 63 5.01 -8.08 15.58
N SER A 64 5.80 -8.18 14.50
CA SER A 64 7.19 -8.64 14.53
C SER A 64 8.12 -7.60 15.17
N TYR A 65 7.85 -6.31 14.98
CA TYR A 65 8.55 -5.23 15.67
C TYR A 65 8.27 -5.26 17.18
N LEU A 66 6.99 -5.33 17.58
CA LEU A 66 6.56 -5.39 18.97
C LEU A 66 7.10 -6.63 19.67
N PHE A 67 7.07 -7.80 19.02
CA PHE A 67 7.63 -9.03 19.58
C PHE A 67 9.13 -8.91 19.89
N ARG A 68 9.90 -8.24 19.01
CA ARG A 68 11.37 -8.10 19.18
C ARG A 68 11.77 -7.02 20.19
N HIS A 69 10.99 -5.95 20.32
CA HIS A 69 11.38 -4.76 21.12
C HIS A 69 10.49 -4.54 22.35
N GLY A 70 9.32 -5.18 22.42
CA GLY A 70 8.38 -5.12 23.53
C GLY A 70 8.76 -6.09 24.65
N VAL A 71 10.01 -6.04 25.13
CA VAL A 71 10.59 -6.99 26.10
C VAL A 71 9.77 -7.13 27.40
N PHE A 72 8.95 -6.14 27.73
CA PHE A 72 8.07 -6.14 28.91
C PHE A 72 6.57 -6.13 28.58
N MET A 73 6.20 -6.30 27.30
CA MET A 73 4.80 -6.33 26.88
C MET A 73 4.27 -7.76 26.93
N SER A 74 3.11 -7.95 27.55
CA SER A 74 2.35 -9.20 27.43
C SER A 74 1.68 -9.27 26.06
N GLU A 75 1.22 -10.45 25.67
CA GLU A 75 0.46 -10.65 24.43
C GLU A 75 -0.73 -9.67 24.33
N ALA A 76 -1.53 -9.57 25.40
CA ALA A 76 -2.66 -8.64 25.45
C ALA A 76 -2.25 -7.17 25.29
N MET A 77 -1.08 -6.78 25.80
CA MET A 77 -0.55 -5.43 25.62
C MET A 77 -0.10 -5.19 24.17
N MET A 78 0.55 -6.16 23.53
CA MET A 78 0.95 -6.07 22.13
C MET A 78 -0.25 -6.00 21.19
N SER A 79 -1.29 -6.79 21.46
CA SER A 79 -2.54 -6.82 20.68
C SER A 79 -3.33 -5.52 20.77
N LYS A 80 -3.22 -4.78 21.88
CA LYS A 80 -3.88 -3.47 22.05
C LYS A 80 -3.16 -2.31 21.36
N VAL A 81 -1.86 -2.46 21.10
CA VAL A 81 -1.03 -1.43 20.44
C VAL A 81 -1.06 -1.59 18.91
N LYS A 82 -1.18 -2.83 18.43
CA LYS A 82 -1.43 -3.16 17.04
C LYS A 82 -2.83 -2.73 16.62
#